data_AF-M2MRD9-F1
#
_entry.id   AF-M2MRD9-F1
#
_cell.length_a   1.000
_cell.length_b   1.000
_cell.length_c   1.000
_cell.angle_alpha   90.00
_cell.angle_beta   90.00
_cell.angle_gamma   90.00
#
_symmetry.space_group_name_H-M   'P 1'
#
loop_
_entity.id
_entity.type
_entity.pdbx_description
1 polymer ?
#
loop_
_entity_poly.entity_id
_entity_poly.type
_entity_poly.pdbx_seq_one_letter_code
_entity_poly.pdbx_strand_id
1 'polypeptide(L)'
;MDPPAYTVQPSSGSVTIPTTGSTPKRSIQDLRALILGNAEILKPRGCADPVEVILAKRKVPQASAEELAMEQHYAFLVVRRPKETEITILMKSEPHATVEAALEAMFDRTETIMEDVLLRHGSFATAGCCLACNRAMRPK
;
A
#
# COMPACT_ATOMS: atom_id res chain seq x y z
N MET A 1 20.40 48.07 -45.12
CA MET A 1 18.99 47.79 -44.78
C MET A 1 18.96 46.33 -44.39
N ASP A 2 19.26 46.05 -43.14
CA ASP A 2 19.26 44.69 -42.57
C ASP A 2 17.97 44.49 -41.78
N PRO A 3 17.32 43.32 -41.84
CA PRO A 3 16.09 43.09 -41.09
C PRO A 3 16.38 42.94 -39.58
N PRO A 4 15.43 43.30 -38.70
CA PRO A 4 15.64 43.20 -37.26
C PRO A 4 15.76 41.74 -36.83
N ALA A 5 16.80 41.44 -36.05
CA ALA A 5 16.99 40.16 -35.40
C ALA A 5 15.83 39.87 -34.43
N TYR A 6 15.06 38.84 -34.71
CA TYR A 6 14.00 38.35 -33.83
C TYR A 6 14.66 37.70 -32.61
N THR A 7 14.71 38.41 -31.48
CA THR A 7 15.10 37.84 -30.20
C THR A 7 13.87 37.19 -29.57
N VAL A 8 13.82 35.85 -29.60
CA VAL A 8 12.85 35.07 -28.85
C VAL A 8 13.15 35.29 -27.36
N GLN A 9 12.33 36.08 -26.67
CA GLN A 9 12.29 36.07 -25.21
C GLN A 9 11.93 34.65 -24.77
N PRO A 10 12.71 33.98 -23.90
CA PRO A 10 12.20 32.80 -23.23
C PRO A 10 11.10 33.30 -22.30
N SER A 11 9.86 33.13 -22.71
CA SER A 11 8.74 33.19 -21.78
C SER A 11 9.08 32.19 -20.68
N SER A 12 9.00 32.65 -19.43
CA SER A 12 9.03 31.81 -18.24
C SER A 12 7.78 30.93 -18.22
N GLY A 13 7.66 30.05 -19.19
CA GLY A 13 6.76 28.92 -19.19
C GLY A 13 7.38 27.91 -18.26
N SER A 14 6.98 27.96 -16.98
CA SER A 14 7.03 26.80 -16.12
C SER A 14 6.35 25.66 -16.87
N VAL A 15 7.15 24.82 -17.52
CA VAL A 15 6.71 23.54 -18.06
C VAL A 15 6.45 22.65 -16.85
N THR A 16 5.29 22.85 -16.22
CA THR A 16 4.67 21.78 -15.44
C THR A 16 4.33 20.69 -16.45
N ILE A 17 5.26 19.75 -16.61
CA ILE A 17 4.93 18.43 -17.13
C ILE A 17 3.70 17.98 -16.33
N PRO A 18 2.57 17.64 -16.98
CA PRO A 18 1.42 17.11 -16.27
C PRO A 18 1.78 15.67 -15.89
N THR A 19 2.54 15.50 -14.82
CA THR A 19 2.46 14.26 -14.06
C THR A 19 1.04 14.26 -13.53
N THR A 20 0.16 13.48 -14.15
CA THR A 20 -1.16 13.12 -13.63
C THR A 20 -0.98 12.27 -12.38
N GLY A 21 -0.31 12.81 -11.38
CA GLY A 21 -0.34 12.31 -10.02
C GLY A 21 -1.69 12.75 -9.48
N SER A 22 -2.62 11.81 -9.36
CA SER A 22 -3.86 12.03 -8.63
C SER A 22 -3.52 12.73 -7.32
N THR A 23 -4.19 13.85 -7.04
CA THR A 23 -4.14 14.44 -5.71
C THR A 23 -4.54 13.36 -4.71
N PRO A 24 -3.74 13.13 -3.65
CA PRO A 24 -4.07 12.12 -2.68
C PRO A 24 -5.43 12.47 -2.07
N LYS A 25 -6.40 11.57 -2.23
CA LYS A 25 -7.79 11.80 -1.80
C LYS A 25 -7.91 11.83 -0.27
N ARG A 26 -6.89 11.32 0.44
CA ARG A 26 -6.88 11.03 1.86
C ARG A 26 -5.51 11.38 2.45
N SER A 27 -5.46 11.69 3.75
CA SER A 27 -4.18 11.95 4.41
C SER A 27 -3.37 10.65 4.54
N ILE A 28 -2.05 10.77 4.68
CA ILE A 28 -1.14 9.63 4.91
C ILE A 28 -1.56 8.83 6.17
N GLN A 29 -2.03 9.53 7.21
CA GLN A 29 -2.47 8.88 8.45
C GLN A 29 -3.75 8.07 8.23
N ASP A 30 -4.69 8.60 7.45
CA ASP A 30 -5.94 7.90 7.11
C ASP A 30 -5.63 6.65 6.27
N LEU A 31 -4.78 6.78 5.24
CA LEU A 31 -4.37 5.64 4.42
C LEU A 31 -3.73 4.55 5.26
N ARG A 32 -2.81 4.92 6.16
CA ARG A 32 -2.17 3.96 7.07
C ARG A 32 -3.19 3.27 7.97
N ALA A 33 -4.13 4.00 8.54
CA ALA A 33 -5.17 3.43 9.42
C ALA A 33 -6.06 2.44 8.67
N LEU A 34 -6.49 2.79 7.45
CA LEU A 34 -7.32 1.93 6.60
C LEU A 34 -6.58 0.66 6.17
N ILE A 35 -5.33 0.79 5.73
CA ILE A 35 -4.48 -0.36 5.36
C ILE A 35 -4.35 -1.31 6.55
N LEU A 36 -4.07 -0.80 7.75
CA LEU A 36 -3.93 -1.62 8.94
C LEU A 36 -5.24 -2.32 9.34
N GLY A 37 -6.37 -1.61 9.24
CA GLY A 37 -7.69 -2.19 9.49
C GLY A 37 -7.99 -3.35 8.54
N ASN A 38 -7.74 -3.16 7.25
CA ASN A 38 -7.97 -4.18 6.23
C ASN A 38 -6.97 -5.35 6.37
N ALA A 39 -5.72 -5.04 6.69
CA ALA A 39 -4.64 -6.01 6.78
C ALA A 39 -4.76 -6.98 7.97
N GLU A 40 -5.55 -6.65 8.98
CA GLU A 40 -5.79 -7.53 10.14
C GLU A 40 -6.31 -8.91 9.70
N ILE A 41 -7.09 -8.97 8.61
CA ILE A 41 -7.62 -10.23 8.05
C ILE A 41 -6.53 -11.12 7.42
N LEU A 42 -5.39 -10.53 7.08
CA LEU A 42 -4.26 -11.24 6.46
C LEU A 42 -3.40 -11.96 7.51
N LYS A 43 -3.66 -11.74 8.80
CA LYS A 43 -2.92 -12.42 9.85
C LYS A 43 -3.17 -13.92 9.81
N PRO A 44 -2.11 -14.75 9.90
CA PRO A 44 -2.28 -16.18 10.13
C PRO A 44 -3.13 -16.43 11.39
N ARG A 45 -3.99 -17.46 11.36
CA ARG A 45 -4.82 -17.81 12.52
C ARG A 45 -3.93 -18.10 13.74
N GLY A 46 -4.25 -17.46 14.88
CA GLY A 46 -3.48 -17.59 16.12
C GLY A 46 -2.23 -16.69 16.20
N CYS A 47 -1.97 -15.87 15.17
CA CYS A 47 -0.93 -14.85 15.21
C CYS A 47 -1.46 -13.61 15.94
N ALA A 48 -0.95 -13.36 17.16
CA ALA A 48 -1.24 -12.15 17.93
C ALA A 48 -0.29 -10.99 17.60
N ASP A 49 0.68 -11.22 16.72
CA ASP A 49 1.69 -10.23 16.39
C ASP A 49 1.09 -9.05 15.63
N PRO A 50 1.58 -7.82 15.88
CA PRO A 50 1.11 -6.65 15.18
C PRO A 50 1.50 -6.69 13.70
N VAL A 51 0.55 -6.28 12.85
CA VAL A 51 0.82 -5.93 11.47
C VAL A 51 1.23 -4.46 11.43
N GLU A 52 2.28 -4.15 10.68
CA GLU A 52 2.82 -2.81 10.50
C GLU A 52 2.91 -2.46 9.00
N VAL A 53 2.75 -1.17 8.69
CA VAL A 53 3.05 -0.62 7.37
C VAL A 53 4.38 0.11 7.46
N ILE A 54 5.35 -0.32 6.64
CA ILE A 54 6.68 0.26 6.54
C ILE A 54 6.82 0.94 5.18
N LEU A 55 7.33 2.17 5.18
CA LEU A 55 7.70 2.89 3.96
C LEU A 55 9.20 2.82 3.76
N ALA A 56 9.64 2.42 2.57
CA ALA A 56 11.03 2.47 2.18
C ALA A 56 11.22 3.43 1.02
N LYS A 57 12.31 4.19 1.09
CA LYS A 57 12.76 5.09 0.03
C LYS A 57 14.04 4.53 -0.56
N ARG A 58 14.06 4.35 -1.88
CA ARG A 58 15.23 3.93 -2.63
C ARG A 58 15.61 5.02 -3.61
N LYS A 59 16.87 5.46 -3.55
CA LYS A 59 17.46 6.29 -4.60
C LYS A 59 17.94 5.38 -5.71
N VAL A 60 17.43 5.57 -6.92
CA VAL A 60 17.95 4.86 -8.09
C VAL A 60 19.29 5.49 -8.47
N PRO A 61 20.38 4.70 -8.61
CA PRO A 61 21.65 5.25 -9.07
C PRO A 61 21.47 5.87 -10.45
N GLN A 62 21.89 7.13 -10.63
CA GLN A 62 21.85 7.81 -11.93
C GLN A 62 22.79 7.11 -12.90
N ALA A 63 22.30 6.72 -14.08
CA ALA A 63 23.12 6.09 -15.12
C ALA A 63 23.83 7.14 -16.01
N SER A 64 23.36 8.39 -16.00
CA SER A 64 23.92 9.52 -16.75
C SER A 64 23.83 10.82 -15.95
N ALA A 65 24.74 11.78 -16.24
CA ALA A 65 24.75 13.11 -15.63
C ALA A 65 23.53 13.99 -16.00
N GLU A 66 22.80 13.61 -17.05
CA GLU A 66 21.57 14.28 -17.52
C GLU A 66 20.29 13.71 -16.89
N GLU A 67 20.39 12.57 -16.21
CA GLU A 67 19.24 11.86 -15.64
C GLU A 67 19.00 12.33 -14.21
N LEU A 68 17.85 12.93 -13.90
CA LEU A 68 17.52 13.31 -12.51
C LEU A 68 17.43 12.07 -11.62
N ALA A 69 18.05 12.11 -10.44
CA ALA A 69 18.00 11.00 -9.47
C ALA A 69 16.55 10.71 -9.09
N MET A 70 15.96 9.66 -9.68
CA MET A 70 14.59 9.27 -9.39
C MET A 70 14.54 8.56 -8.03
N GLU A 71 13.73 9.12 -7.13
CA GLU A 71 13.42 8.51 -5.85
C GLU A 71 12.22 7.57 -6.02
N GLN A 72 12.37 6.33 -5.59
CA GLN A 72 11.32 5.32 -5.61
C GLN A 72 10.85 5.03 -4.19
N HIS A 73 9.55 5.12 -3.98
CA HIS A 73 8.87 4.84 -2.73
C HIS A 73 8.19 3.48 -2.80
N TYR A 74 8.39 2.68 -1.76
CA TYR A 74 7.76 1.38 -1.58
C TYR A 74 7.01 1.36 -0.26
N ALA A 75 5.84 0.74 -0.25
CA ALA A 75 5.11 0.37 0.95
C ALA A 75 5.22 -1.14 1.16
N PHE A 76 5.44 -1.54 2.41
CA PHE A 76 5.49 -2.93 2.83
C PHE A 76 4.50 -3.13 3.96
N LEU A 77 3.73 -4.21 3.85
CA LEU A 77 2.93 -4.72 4.93
C LEU A 77 3.71 -5.86 5.58
N VAL A 78 3.96 -5.77 6.88
CA VAL A 78 4.82 -6.73 7.59
C VAL A 78 4.17 -7.19 8.89
N VAL A 79 4.55 -8.37 9.35
CA VAL A 79 4.28 -8.84 10.71
C VAL A 79 5.60 -8.83 11.47
N ARG A 80 5.59 -8.21 12.64
CA ARG A 80 6.76 -8.16 13.52
C ARG A 80 6.52 -9.00 14.76
N ARG A 81 7.33 -10.05 14.90
CA ARG A 81 7.36 -10.86 16.11
C ARG A 81 8.21 -10.15 17.15
N PRO A 82 7.69 -9.73 18.30
CA PRO A 82 8.45 -8.94 19.26
C PRO A 82 9.62 -9.71 19.89
N LYS A 83 9.59 -11.05 19.82
CA LYS A 83 10.63 -11.94 20.38
C LYS A 83 11.68 -12.37 19.36
N GLU A 84 11.46 -12.11 18.07
CA GLU A 84 12.34 -12.52 16.98
C GLU A 84 12.80 -11.27 16.23
N THR A 85 14.05 -11.21 15.80
CA THR A 85 14.53 -10.11 14.94
C THR A 85 14.02 -10.22 13.50
N GLU A 86 13.25 -11.26 13.21
CA GLU A 86 12.75 -11.56 11.87
C GLU A 86 11.48 -10.75 11.57
N ILE A 87 11.52 -10.06 10.43
CA ILE A 87 10.37 -9.31 9.90
C ILE A 87 9.79 -10.13 8.76
N THR A 88 8.57 -10.61 8.92
CA THR A 88 7.87 -11.33 7.85
C THR A 88 7.13 -10.34 6.97
N ILE A 89 7.48 -10.29 5.68
CA ILE A 89 6.81 -9.42 4.70
C ILE A 89 5.56 -10.14 4.19
N LEU A 90 4.38 -9.56 4.44
CA LEU A 90 3.11 -10.07 3.93
C LEU A 90 2.81 -9.55 2.51
N MET A 91 3.10 -8.28 2.26
CA MET A 91 2.81 -7.64 0.99
C MET A 91 3.82 -6.54 0.68
N LYS A 92 4.08 -6.33 -0.61
CA LYS A 92 4.96 -5.28 -1.13
C LYS A 92 4.24 -4.53 -2.24
N SER A 93 4.26 -3.19 -2.20
CA SER A 93 3.78 -2.35 -3.29
C SER A 93 4.79 -2.28 -4.45
N GLU A 94 4.29 -1.87 -5.61
CA GLU A 94 5.14 -1.47 -6.73
C GLU A 94 5.96 -0.20 -6.39
N PRO A 95 7.02 0.11 -7.13
CA PRO A 95 7.74 1.37 -6.97
C PRO A 95 6.90 2.55 -7.45
N HIS A 96 6.75 3.58 -6.62
CA HIS A 96 6.06 4.81 -6.98
C HIS A 96 6.93 6.05 -6.79
N ALA A 97 6.59 7.13 -7.51
CA ALA A 97 7.29 8.40 -7.43
C ALA A 97 7.00 9.18 -6.14
N THR A 98 5.90 8.90 -5.46
CA THR A 98 5.50 9.56 -4.20
C THR A 98 5.11 8.54 -3.13
N VAL A 99 5.16 8.97 -1.86
CA VAL A 99 4.76 8.14 -0.71
C VAL A 99 3.28 7.81 -0.77
N GLU A 100 2.47 8.81 -1.12
CA GLU A 100 1.01 8.70 -1.17
C GLU A 100 0.59 7.71 -2.23
N ALA A 101 1.22 7.73 -3.41
CA ALA A 101 0.93 6.75 -4.46
C ALA A 101 1.29 5.33 -4.03
N ALA A 102 2.40 5.14 -3.29
CA ALA A 102 2.76 3.84 -2.75
C ALA A 102 1.77 3.33 -1.68
N LEU A 103 1.25 4.23 -0.85
CA LEU A 103 0.22 3.89 0.14
C LEU A 103 -1.14 3.62 -0.50
N GLU A 104 -1.56 4.41 -1.48
CA GLU A 104 -2.82 4.16 -2.20
C GLU A 104 -2.76 2.80 -2.92
N ALA A 105 -1.65 2.48 -3.59
CA ALA A 105 -1.46 1.18 -4.22
C ALA A 105 -1.48 0.02 -3.20
N MET A 106 -0.97 0.24 -1.98
CA MET A 106 -1.09 -0.74 -0.90
C MET A 106 -2.53 -0.87 -0.41
N PHE A 107 -3.24 0.25 -0.24
CA PHE A 107 -4.63 0.29 0.15
C PHE A 107 -5.51 -0.49 -0.83
N ASP A 108 -5.44 -0.19 -2.12
CA ASP A 108 -6.22 -0.86 -3.18
C ASP A 108 -5.99 -2.39 -3.17
N ARG A 109 -4.75 -2.82 -2.93
CA ARG A 109 -4.43 -4.26 -2.82
C ARG A 109 -5.01 -4.89 -1.56
N THR A 110 -4.95 -4.21 -0.42
CA THR A 110 -5.57 -4.72 0.82
C THR A 110 -7.10 -4.76 0.72
N GLU A 111 -7.72 -3.79 0.04
CA GLU A 111 -9.15 -3.78 -0.24
C GLU A 111 -9.55 -4.96 -1.15
N THR A 112 -8.82 -5.17 -2.25
CA THR A 112 -9.06 -6.30 -3.16
C THR A 112 -9.00 -7.65 -2.44
N ILE A 113 -8.02 -7.86 -1.55
CA ILE A 113 -7.92 -9.11 -0.80
C ILE A 113 -9.04 -9.23 0.23
N MET A 114 -9.37 -8.14 0.93
CA MET A 114 -10.50 -8.12 1.84
C MET A 114 -11.80 -8.53 1.12
N GLU A 115 -12.06 -7.96 -0.06
CA GLU A 115 -13.21 -8.32 -0.88
C GLU A 115 -13.20 -9.80 -1.28
N ASP A 116 -12.07 -10.33 -1.74
CA ASP A 116 -11.94 -11.76 -2.09
C ASP A 116 -12.18 -12.67 -0.88
N VAL A 117 -11.66 -12.32 0.30
CA VAL A 117 -11.89 -13.06 1.53
C VAL A 117 -13.37 -12.99 1.94
N LEU A 118 -14.01 -11.82 1.83
CA LEU A 118 -15.44 -11.66 2.09
C LEU A 118 -16.30 -12.46 1.11
N LEU A 119 -15.94 -12.54 -0.17
CA LEU A 119 -16.65 -13.37 -1.14
C LEU A 119 -16.52 -14.87 -0.81
N ARG A 120 -15.30 -15.32 -0.45
CA ARG A 120 -15.02 -16.73 -0.13
C ARG A 120 -15.61 -17.17 1.20
N HIS A 121 -15.61 -16.31 2.21
CA HIS A 121 -15.94 -16.66 3.58
C HIS A 121 -17.18 -15.95 4.14
N GLY A 122 -17.68 -14.90 3.47
CA GLY A 122 -18.90 -14.17 3.85
C GLY A 122 -20.20 -14.95 3.61
N SER A 123 -20.13 -16.11 2.94
CA SER A 123 -21.23 -17.08 2.85
C SER A 123 -21.40 -17.90 4.16
N PHE A 124 -21.11 -17.33 5.33
CA PHE A 124 -21.29 -17.99 6.63
C PHE A 124 -22.55 -17.49 7.36
N ALA A 125 -23.66 -17.32 6.63
CA ALA A 125 -24.95 -16.96 7.22
C ALA A 125 -26.16 -17.63 6.52
N THR A 126 -26.08 -18.93 6.18
CA THR A 126 -27.27 -19.78 5.93
C THR A 126 -27.05 -21.28 6.21
N ALA A 127 -25.96 -21.66 6.86
CA ALA A 127 -25.81 -23.02 7.40
C ALA A 127 -25.83 -22.95 8.92
N GLY A 128 -26.86 -23.57 9.52
CA GLY A 128 -27.24 -23.43 10.91
C GLY A 128 -26.09 -23.52 11.90
N CYS A 129 -26.12 -22.60 12.87
CA CYS A 129 -25.35 -22.69 14.09
C CYS A 129 -25.66 -24.02 14.79
N CYS A 130 -24.79 -25.01 14.67
CA CYS A 130 -24.80 -26.20 15.52
C CYS A 130 -24.33 -25.81 16.93
N LEU A 131 -25.22 -25.17 17.68
CA LEU A 131 -25.16 -25.04 19.15
C LEU A 131 -25.31 -26.40 19.87
N ALA A 132 -25.32 -27.52 19.14
CA ALA A 132 -25.59 -28.87 19.66
C ALA A 132 -24.34 -29.72 19.95
N CYS A 133 -23.12 -29.20 19.87
CA CYS A 133 -21.91 -30.02 20.11
C CYS A 133 -21.40 -30.05 21.55
N ASN A 134 -22.10 -29.48 22.54
CA ASN A 134 -21.65 -29.49 23.94
C ASN A 134 -22.44 -30.39 24.90
N ARG A 135 -23.35 -31.26 24.41
CA ARG A 135 -24.21 -32.10 25.28
C ARG A 135 -24.07 -33.61 25.14
N ALA A 136 -23.20 -34.13 24.29
CA ALA A 136 -23.17 -35.57 23.94
C ALA A 136 -21.85 -36.32 24.24
N MET A 137 -20.95 -35.79 25.08
CA MET A 137 -19.66 -36.45 25.38
C MET A 137 -19.40 -36.63 26.89
N ARG A 138 -20.41 -37.07 27.67
CA ARG A 138 -20.18 -37.74 28.97
C ARG A 138 -21.29 -38.76 29.29
N PRO A 139 -21.09 -40.07 29.03
CA PRO A 139 -21.79 -41.09 29.80
C PRO A 139 -21.07 -41.31 31.15
N LYS A 140 -21.88 -41.49 32.20
CA LYS A 140 -21.47 -41.97 33.52
C LYS A 140 -21.05 -43.44 33.47
#